data_AF-A0A922LUY9-F1
#
_entry.id   AF-A0A922LUY9-F1
#
_cell.length_a   1.000
_cell.length_b   1.000
_cell.length_c   1.000
_cell.angle_alpha   90.00
_cell.angle_beta   90.00
_cell.angle_gamma   90.00
#
_symmetry.space_group_name_H-M   'P 1'
#
loop_
_entity.id
_entity.type
_entity.pdbx_description
1 polymer ?
#
loop_
_entity_poly.entity_id
_entity_poly.type
_entity_poly.pdbx_seq_one_letter_code
_entity_poly.pdbx_strand_id
1 'polypeptide(L)'
;MSNWRLEQAVDYFYRQNPTPQGPTINEAKIDHLFQRYRDPQCPDRILATGMELFLVTDLHIDPESLITLILAWKFSAKTQGEFTREEFFRGFRELGCDSISSLRNKLPSLLSDIEDKQNFRSLYLFTFGFANLDKHESKSLGR
;
A
#
# COMPACT_ATOMS: atom_id res chain seq x y z
N MET A 1 -22.34 46.77 7.60
CA MET A 1 -21.04 46.08 7.46
C MET A 1 -21.12 44.79 8.27
N SER A 2 -21.45 43.69 7.62
CA SER A 2 -21.78 42.41 8.26
C SER A 2 -20.52 41.61 8.53
N ASN A 3 -19.91 41.77 9.71
CA ASN A 3 -18.79 40.92 10.13
C ASN A 3 -19.34 39.61 10.71
N TRP A 4 -19.70 38.73 9.78
CA TRP A 4 -20.10 37.34 9.96
C TRP A 4 -19.31 36.62 11.07
N ARG A 5 -20.03 35.98 12.00
CA ARG A 5 -19.48 35.23 13.13
C ARG A 5 -19.14 33.79 12.74
N LEU A 6 -18.50 33.57 11.59
CA LEU A 6 -18.13 32.20 11.17
C LEU A 6 -17.02 31.63 12.04
N GLU A 7 -16.06 32.47 12.43
CA GLU A 7 -14.91 32.02 13.24
C GLU A 7 -15.35 31.47 14.61
N GLN A 8 -16.48 31.94 15.16
CA GLN A 8 -17.04 31.42 16.41
C GLN A 8 -17.81 30.10 16.22
N ALA A 9 -18.44 29.89 15.06
CA ALA A 9 -19.17 28.66 14.76
C ALA A 9 -18.24 27.47 14.50
N VAL A 10 -17.08 27.75 13.89
CA VAL A 10 -16.05 26.74 13.61
C VAL A 10 -15.40 26.24 14.91
N ASP A 11 -14.99 27.15 15.81
CA ASP A 11 -14.41 26.78 17.12
C ASP A 11 -15.39 25.95 17.97
N TYR A 12 -16.68 26.28 17.94
CA TYR A 12 -17.72 25.55 18.67
C TYR A 12 -17.91 24.13 18.14
N PHE A 13 -17.89 23.93 16.81
CA PHE A 13 -17.99 22.60 16.20
C PHE A 13 -16.79 21.71 16.57
N TYR A 14 -15.56 22.26 16.54
CA TYR A 14 -14.34 21.51 16.91
C TYR A 14 -14.29 21.15 18.41
N ARG A 15 -14.90 21.97 19.28
CA ARG A 15 -14.94 21.72 20.73
C ARG A 15 -15.98 20.68 21.15
N GLN A 16 -17.07 20.54 20.39
CA GLN A 16 -18.18 19.65 20.76
C GLN A 16 -18.09 18.27 20.14
N ASN A 17 -17.45 18.13 18.99
CA ASN A 17 -17.14 16.84 18.38
C ASN A 17 -15.64 16.79 18.10
N PRO A 18 -14.81 16.12 18.91
CA PRO A 18 -13.51 15.69 18.43
C PRO A 18 -13.79 14.80 17.22
N THR A 19 -13.57 15.32 16.01
CA THR A 19 -13.50 14.48 14.81
C THR A 19 -12.57 13.32 15.18
N PRO A 20 -12.97 12.05 15.00
CA PRO A 20 -12.06 10.95 15.18
C PRO A 20 -10.95 11.18 14.16
N GLN A 21 -9.85 11.78 14.61
CA GLN A 21 -8.62 11.81 13.85
C GLN A 21 -8.24 10.35 13.76
N GLY A 22 -8.57 9.73 12.63
CA GLY A 22 -8.02 8.44 12.27
C GLY A 22 -6.50 8.48 12.49
N PRO A 23 -5.86 7.33 12.76
CA PRO A 23 -4.45 7.28 13.10
C PRO A 23 -3.66 8.17 12.14
N THR A 24 -3.00 9.21 12.68
CA THR A 24 -2.26 10.16 11.87
C THR A 24 -1.06 9.43 11.29
N ILE A 25 -1.13 9.07 10.00
CA ILE A 25 -0.04 8.37 9.31
C ILE A 25 1.14 9.31 9.14
N ASN A 26 2.31 8.86 9.59
CA ASN A 26 3.54 9.63 9.45
C ASN A 26 4.23 9.31 8.11
N GLU A 27 4.01 10.15 7.11
CA GLU A 27 4.59 9.95 5.77
C GLU A 27 6.13 9.99 5.76
N ALA A 28 6.76 10.68 6.70
CA ALA A 28 8.23 10.70 6.79
C ALA A 28 8.80 9.32 7.20
N LYS A 29 8.07 8.55 8.01
CA LYS A 29 8.46 7.16 8.31
C LYS A 29 8.32 6.25 7.08
N ILE A 30 7.25 6.42 6.32
CA ILE A 30 7.03 5.67 5.07
C ILE A 30 8.16 6.00 4.08
N ASP A 31 8.55 7.26 3.98
CA ASP A 31 9.68 7.69 3.16
C ASP A 31 10.99 7.02 3.58
N HIS A 32 11.29 7.00 4.87
CA HIS A 32 12.48 6.32 5.39
C HIS A 32 12.46 4.81 5.08
N LEU A 33 11.30 4.16 5.17
CA LEU A 33 11.15 2.76 4.75
C LEU A 33 11.40 2.59 3.25
N PHE A 34 10.79 3.45 2.42
CA PHE A 34 11.00 3.40 0.99
C PHE A 34 12.48 3.58 0.62
N GLN A 35 13.18 4.52 1.25
CA GLN A 35 14.61 4.73 1.06
C GLN A 35 15.47 3.50 1.42
N ARG A 36 15.03 2.67 2.39
CA ARG A 36 15.72 1.43 2.76
C ARG A 36 15.62 0.35 1.68
N TYR A 37 14.50 0.28 0.97
CA TYR A 37 14.22 -0.80 0.00
C TYR A 37 14.40 -0.40 -1.46
N ARG A 38 14.44 0.90 -1.78
CA ARG A 38 14.56 1.37 -3.17
C ARG A 38 15.83 0.86 -3.82
N ASP A 39 15.77 0.71 -5.13
CA ASP A 39 16.94 0.38 -5.93
C ASP A 39 17.88 1.60 -6.03
N PRO A 40 19.22 1.41 -5.90
CA PRO A 40 20.18 2.51 -6.04
C PRO A 40 20.21 3.12 -7.44
N GLN A 41 19.94 2.33 -8.48
CA GLN A 41 19.95 2.73 -9.89
C GLN A 41 18.58 3.25 -10.33
N CYS A 42 17.50 2.77 -9.71
CA CYS A 42 16.12 3.21 -9.96
C CYS A 42 15.48 3.78 -8.68
N PRO A 43 15.74 5.05 -8.32
CA PRO A 43 15.38 5.61 -7.00
C PRO A 43 13.87 5.66 -6.73
N ASP A 44 13.03 5.64 -7.76
CA ASP A 44 11.57 5.68 -7.65
C ASP A 44 10.93 4.28 -7.58
N ARG A 45 11.75 3.22 -7.48
CA ARG A 45 11.27 1.83 -7.46
C ARG A 45 11.99 0.98 -6.42
N ILE A 46 11.25 0.02 -5.88
CA ILE A 46 11.74 -1.13 -5.15
C ILE A 46 11.72 -2.29 -6.14
N LEU A 47 12.88 -2.85 -6.48
CA LEU A 47 12.99 -4.00 -7.39
C LEU A 47 13.18 -5.29 -6.59
N ALA A 48 13.48 -6.40 -7.28
CA ALA A 48 13.57 -7.75 -6.70
C ALA A 48 14.37 -7.82 -5.38
N THR A 49 15.57 -7.24 -5.31
CA THR A 49 16.39 -7.25 -4.08
C THR A 49 15.71 -6.50 -2.93
N GLY A 50 15.13 -5.33 -3.20
CA GLY A 50 14.39 -4.57 -2.19
C GLY A 50 13.10 -5.28 -1.75
N MET A 51 12.42 -5.94 -2.68
CA MET A 51 11.23 -6.74 -2.41
C MET A 51 11.54 -7.95 -1.53
N GLU A 52 12.66 -8.63 -1.75
CA GLU A 52 13.11 -9.74 -0.89
C GLU A 52 13.39 -9.27 0.54
N LEU A 53 14.09 -8.14 0.69
CA LEU A 53 14.31 -7.53 2.01
C LEU A 53 13.00 -7.15 2.69
N PHE A 54 12.07 -6.55 1.96
CA PHE A 54 10.78 -6.11 2.49
C PHE A 54 9.89 -7.29 2.92
N LEU A 55 9.66 -8.26 2.03
CA LEU A 55 8.74 -9.38 2.26
C LEU A 55 9.36 -10.44 3.15
N VAL A 56 10.54 -10.94 2.80
CA VAL A 56 11.13 -12.13 3.45
C VAL A 56 11.85 -11.74 4.74
N THR A 57 12.69 -10.70 4.69
CA THR A 57 13.54 -10.34 5.83
C THR A 57 12.75 -9.57 6.89
N ASP A 58 12.06 -8.50 6.51
CA ASP A 58 11.45 -7.58 7.49
C ASP A 58 9.99 -7.95 7.84
N LEU A 59 9.20 -8.46 6.89
CA LEU A 59 7.82 -8.92 7.15
C LEU A 59 7.70 -10.41 7.49
N HIS A 60 8.70 -11.23 7.17
CA HIS A 60 8.70 -12.69 7.32
C HIS A 60 7.55 -13.38 6.58
N ILE A 61 7.32 -12.94 5.35
CA ILE A 61 6.31 -13.48 4.45
C ILE A 61 7.00 -14.33 3.39
N ASP A 62 6.40 -15.49 3.11
CA ASP A 62 6.78 -16.31 1.98
C ASP A 62 6.32 -15.67 0.66
N PRO A 63 7.21 -15.45 -0.34
CA PRO A 63 6.87 -14.73 -1.56
C PRO A 63 5.81 -15.44 -2.43
N GLU A 64 5.62 -16.75 -2.27
CA GLU A 64 4.61 -17.54 -3.01
C GLU A 64 3.27 -17.64 -2.27
N SER A 65 3.18 -17.08 -1.06
CA SER A 65 1.98 -17.14 -0.24
C SER A 65 0.85 -16.21 -0.70
N LEU A 66 -0.38 -16.57 -0.34
CA LEU A 66 -1.56 -15.75 -0.61
C LEU A 66 -1.46 -14.34 -0.02
N ILE A 67 -0.82 -14.18 1.15
CA ILE A 67 -0.67 -12.85 1.77
C ILE A 67 0.23 -11.93 0.94
N THR A 68 1.24 -12.46 0.23
CA THR A 68 2.05 -11.67 -0.73
C THR A 68 1.17 -11.11 -1.84
N LEU A 69 0.27 -11.93 -2.38
CA LEU A 69 -0.67 -11.51 -3.41
C LEU A 69 -1.69 -10.47 -2.92
N ILE A 70 -2.18 -10.64 -1.68
CA ILE A 70 -3.05 -9.67 -1.03
C ILE A 70 -2.33 -8.34 -0.81
N LEU A 71 -1.05 -8.36 -0.40
CA LEU A 71 -0.27 -7.13 -0.26
C LEU A 71 -0.09 -6.42 -1.60
N ALA A 72 0.25 -7.15 -2.68
CA ALA A 72 0.33 -6.58 -4.02
C ALA A 72 -1.00 -5.93 -4.43
N TRP A 73 -2.14 -6.57 -4.13
CA TRP A 73 -3.47 -6.02 -4.38
C TRP A 73 -3.76 -4.75 -3.56
N LYS A 74 -3.50 -4.77 -2.25
CA LYS A 74 -3.72 -3.60 -1.37
C LYS A 74 -2.79 -2.43 -1.71
N PHE A 75 -1.61 -2.70 -2.27
CA PHE A 75 -0.70 -1.67 -2.78
C PHE A 75 -1.07 -1.24 -4.22
N SER A 76 -2.02 -1.95 -4.83
CA SER A 76 -2.44 -1.79 -6.23
C SER A 76 -1.23 -1.84 -7.18
N ALA A 77 -0.39 -2.85 -6.97
CA ALA A 77 0.82 -3.11 -7.74
C ALA A 77 0.49 -3.37 -9.20
N LYS A 78 1.23 -2.73 -10.10
CA LYS A 78 1.06 -2.96 -11.53
C LYS A 78 1.97 -4.04 -12.09
N THR A 79 3.15 -4.24 -11.52
CA THR A 79 4.15 -5.20 -12.03
C THR A 79 4.53 -6.17 -10.94
N GLN A 80 4.76 -7.43 -11.30
CA GLN A 80 5.23 -8.44 -10.35
C GLN A 80 6.69 -8.17 -9.94
N GLY A 81 6.99 -8.35 -8.65
CA GLY A 81 8.36 -8.28 -8.14
C GLY A 81 8.92 -6.87 -7.98
N GLU A 82 8.08 -5.82 -8.13
CA GLU A 82 8.47 -4.44 -7.87
C GLU A 82 7.33 -3.62 -7.26
N PHE A 83 7.71 -2.51 -6.61
CA PHE A 83 6.81 -1.42 -6.28
C PHE A 83 7.39 -0.10 -6.74
N THR A 84 6.57 0.74 -7.35
CA THR A 84 6.85 2.17 -7.48
C THR A 84 6.71 2.88 -6.13
N ARG A 85 7.32 4.05 -6.00
CA ARG A 85 7.15 4.92 -4.83
C ARG A 85 5.67 5.22 -4.56
N GLU A 86 4.90 5.50 -5.61
CA GLU A 86 3.48 5.82 -5.49
C GLU A 86 2.68 4.63 -4.94
N GLU A 87 2.93 3.42 -5.45
CA GLU A 87 2.31 2.18 -4.97
C GLU A 87 2.63 1.91 -3.51
N PHE A 88 3.91 2.06 -3.13
CA PHE A 88 4.36 1.83 -1.76
C PHE A 88 3.67 2.79 -0.78
N PHE A 89 3.70 4.09 -1.07
CA PHE A 89 3.06 5.08 -0.18
C PHE A 89 1.54 4.91 -0.12
N ARG A 90 0.88 4.66 -1.25
CA ARG A 90 -0.56 4.40 -1.28
C ARG A 90 -0.90 3.18 -0.43
N GLY A 91 -0.18 2.08 -0.56
CA GLY A 91 -0.42 0.87 0.23
C GLY A 91 -0.34 1.12 1.73
N PHE A 92 0.71 1.80 2.19
CA PHE A 92 0.83 2.15 3.62
C PHE A 92 -0.30 3.08 4.10
N ARG A 93 -0.69 4.09 3.31
CA ARG A 93 -1.81 4.98 3.65
C ARG A 93 -3.14 4.22 3.74
N GLU A 94 -3.47 3.42 2.74
CA GLU A 94 -4.72 2.65 2.69
C GLU A 94 -4.82 1.64 3.83
N LEU A 95 -3.69 1.03 4.20
CA LEU A 95 -3.62 0.08 5.31
C LEU A 95 -3.56 0.74 6.68
N GLY A 96 -3.41 2.07 6.74
CA GLY A 96 -3.26 2.81 7.98
C GLY A 96 -1.99 2.43 8.74
N CYS A 97 -0.89 2.15 8.02
CA CYS A 97 0.39 1.73 8.56
C CYS A 97 1.49 2.77 8.26
N ASP A 98 2.49 2.87 9.13
CA ASP A 98 3.65 3.76 8.94
C ASP A 98 4.99 3.10 9.31
N SER A 99 4.96 1.81 9.65
CA SER A 99 6.11 1.01 10.10
C SER A 99 5.94 -0.46 9.73
N ILE A 100 7.04 -1.21 9.60
CA ILE A 100 7.01 -2.67 9.36
C ILE A 100 6.21 -3.39 10.46
N SER A 101 6.37 -2.99 11.73
CA SER A 101 5.60 -3.57 12.83
C SER A 101 4.10 -3.33 12.69
N SER A 102 3.67 -2.11 12.32
CA SER A 102 2.25 -1.82 12.08
C SER A 102 1.68 -2.65 10.92
N LEU A 103 2.43 -2.79 9.83
CA LEU A 103 2.03 -3.58 8.67
C LEU A 103 1.95 -5.08 9.01
N ARG A 104 2.94 -5.62 9.73
CA ARG A 104 2.96 -7.02 10.20
C ARG A 104 1.74 -7.34 11.07
N ASN A 105 1.39 -6.44 11.98
CA ASN A 105 0.19 -6.59 12.83
C ASN A 105 -1.11 -6.53 12.02
N LYS A 106 -1.10 -5.92 10.83
CA LYS A 106 -2.26 -5.84 9.95
C LYS A 106 -2.48 -7.12 9.14
N LEU A 107 -1.43 -7.90 8.85
CA LEU A 107 -1.50 -9.09 7.97
C LEU A 107 -2.65 -10.06 8.31
N PRO A 108 -2.91 -10.43 9.59
CA PRO A 108 -4.01 -11.33 9.92
C PRO A 108 -5.37 -10.76 9.52
N SER A 109 -5.58 -9.45 9.70
CA SER A 109 -6.84 -8.80 9.29
C SER A 109 -7.02 -8.79 7.77
N LEU A 110 -5.94 -8.71 7.00
CA LEU A 110 -6.01 -8.75 5.54
C LEU A 110 -6.41 -10.13 5.01
N LEU A 111 -6.06 -11.20 5.74
CA LEU A 111 -6.53 -12.54 5.43
C LEU A 111 -8.03 -12.69 5.73
N SER A 112 -8.54 -12.08 6.79
CA SER A 112 -9.98 -12.09 7.06
C SER A 112 -10.78 -11.20 6.09
N ASP A 113 -10.20 -10.08 5.63
CA ASP A 113 -10.84 -9.19 4.65
C ASP A 113 -11.28 -9.95 3.38
N ILE A 114 -10.51 -10.95 2.94
CA ILE A 114 -10.80 -11.72 1.73
C ILE A 114 -11.80 -12.85 1.93
N GLU A 115 -12.28 -13.08 3.16
CA GLU A 115 -13.43 -13.97 3.41
C GLU A 115 -14.73 -13.32 2.89
N ASP A 116 -14.76 -11.99 2.79
CA ASP A 116 -15.83 -11.27 2.12
C ASP A 116 -15.82 -11.53 0.60
N LYS A 117 -17.01 -11.83 0.05
CA LYS A 117 -17.17 -12.20 -1.35
C LYS A 117 -16.80 -11.07 -2.32
N GLN A 118 -17.02 -9.81 -1.95
CA GLN A 118 -16.69 -8.68 -2.81
C GLN A 118 -15.19 -8.45 -2.85
N ASN A 119 -14.53 -8.50 -1.70
CA ASN A 119 -13.07 -8.40 -1.60
C ASN A 119 -12.38 -9.56 -2.33
N PHE A 120 -12.85 -10.80 -2.14
CA PHE A 120 -12.32 -11.94 -2.89
C PHE A 120 -12.46 -11.78 -4.40
N ARG A 121 -13.63 -11.31 -4.87
CA ARG A 121 -13.86 -11.04 -6.29
C ARG A 121 -12.93 -9.93 -6.81
N SER A 122 -12.73 -8.87 -6.04
CA SER A 122 -11.81 -7.78 -6.39
C SER A 122 -10.37 -8.29 -6.50
N LEU A 123 -9.92 -9.06 -5.52
CA LEU A 123 -8.62 -9.72 -5.55
C LEU A 123 -8.48 -10.61 -6.78
N TYR A 124 -9.46 -11.48 -7.06
CA TYR A 124 -9.43 -12.35 -8.24
C TYR A 124 -9.32 -11.60 -9.57
N LEU A 125 -10.02 -10.47 -9.71
CA LEU A 125 -9.91 -9.62 -10.90
C LEU A 125 -8.53 -8.95 -11.00
N PHE A 126 -8.00 -8.49 -9.86
CA PHE A 126 -6.65 -7.95 -9.78
C PHE A 126 -5.62 -8.99 -10.22
N THR A 127 -5.69 -10.22 -9.69
CA THR A 127 -4.70 -11.27 -9.98
C THR A 127 -4.71 -11.69 -11.45
N PHE A 128 -5.88 -11.70 -12.10
CA PHE A 128 -5.97 -11.96 -13.54
C PHE A 128 -5.22 -10.89 -14.36
N GLY A 129 -5.37 -9.61 -14.00
CA GLY A 129 -4.62 -8.53 -14.62
C GLY A 129 -3.12 -8.66 -14.34
N PHE A 130 -2.76 -8.81 -13.07
CA PHE A 130 -1.40 -8.89 -12.55
C PHE A 130 -0.58 -10.03 -13.19
N ALA A 131 -1.18 -11.21 -13.36
CA ALA A 131 -0.53 -12.37 -13.99
C ALA A 131 -0.39 -12.25 -15.52
N ASN A 132 -1.12 -11.34 -16.17
CA ASN A 132 -1.12 -11.22 -17.63
C ASN A 132 -0.14 -10.17 -18.17
N LEU A 133 0.48 -9.35 -17.31
CA LEU A 133 1.51 -8.39 -17.72
C LEU A 133 2.77 -9.08 -18.28
N ASP A 134 3.09 -10.28 -17.81
CA ASP A 134 4.20 -11.10 -18.32
C ASP A 134 4.00 -11.58 -19.77
N LYS A 135 2.74 -11.67 -20.25
CA LYS A 135 2.45 -12.24 -21.58
C LYS A 135 2.57 -11.25 -22.75
N HIS A 136 2.60 -9.95 -22.50
CA HIS A 136 2.55 -8.97 -23.59
C HIS A 136 3.92 -8.41 -24.03
N GLU A 137 5.01 -8.72 -23.33
CA GLU A 137 6.38 -8.40 -23.78
C GLU A 137 7.09 -9.56 -24.51
N SER A 138 6.47 -10.75 -24.61
CA SER A 138 7.00 -11.88 -25.38
C SER A 138 6.61 -11.88 -26.89
N LYS A 139 6.13 -10.76 -27.44
CA LYS A 139 5.84 -10.64 -28.89
C LYS A 139 6.41 -9.36 -29.48
N SER A 140 7.73 -9.25 -29.57
CA SER A 140 8.42 -8.48 -30.62
C SER A 140 9.88 -8.91 -30.72
N LEU A 141 10.13 -10.13 -31.19
CA LEU A 141 11.28 -10.36 -32.07
C LEU A 141 10.75 -11.03 -33.33
N GLY A 142 10.22 -10.18 -34.21
CA GLY A 142 9.90 -10.54 -35.57
C GLY A 142 11.09 -10.27 -36.48
N ARG A 143 11.41 -11.29 -37.30
CA ARG A 143 12.37 -11.37 -38.41
C ARG A 143 13.82 -11.66 -38.06
#